data_AF-A0A749FWF6-F1
#
_entry.id   AF-A0A749FWF6-F1
#
_cell.length_a   1.000
_cell.length_b   1.000
_cell.length_c   1.000
_cell.angle_alpha   90.00
_cell.angle_beta   90.00
_cell.angle_gamma   90.00
#
_symmetry.space_group_name_H-M   'P 1'
#
loop_
_entity.id
_entity.type
_entity.pdbx_description
1 polymer ?
#
loop_
_entity_poly.entity_id
_entity_poly.type
_entity_poly.pdbx_seq_one_letter_code
_entity_poly.pdbx_strand_id
1 'polypeptide(L)'
;MFNSSACKFTWIFLGTHPGDTVAPVVLRTSADTEDAARAEFPGWELTFAAKICTESPLMHGWNDYDSETIWTIIGSKACPLPASFCQEVRP
;
A
#
# COMPACT_ATOMS: atom_id res chain seq x y z
N MET A 1 -1.67 -25.44 -8.13
CA MET A 1 -2.76 -24.45 -8.14
C MET A 1 -2.35 -23.34 -7.18
N PHE A 2 -1.82 -22.21 -7.69
CA PHE A 2 -1.53 -21.07 -6.82
C PHE A 2 -2.85 -20.38 -6.51
N ASN A 3 -3.28 -20.45 -5.26
CA ASN A 3 -4.51 -19.81 -4.80
C ASN A 3 -4.32 -18.30 -4.94
N SER A 4 -4.98 -17.70 -5.92
CA SER A 4 -4.98 -16.26 -6.19
C SER A 4 -5.88 -15.55 -5.18
N SER A 5 -5.60 -15.66 -3.88
CA SER A 5 -6.21 -14.78 -2.90
C SER A 5 -5.71 -13.35 -3.17
N ALA A 6 -6.65 -12.44 -3.43
CA ALA A 6 -6.43 -11.06 -3.86
C ALA A 6 -5.32 -10.35 -3.06
N CYS A 7 -4.43 -9.56 -3.71
CA CYS A 7 -3.45 -8.80 -2.92
C CYS A 7 -4.22 -7.77 -2.09
N LYS A 8 -4.30 -8.02 -0.78
CA LYS A 8 -4.76 -7.02 0.16
C LYS A 8 -3.69 -5.95 0.27
N PHE A 9 -3.97 -4.79 -0.29
CA PHE A 9 -3.12 -3.64 -0.11
C PHE A 9 -3.52 -2.91 1.16
N THR A 10 -2.53 -2.47 1.92
CA THR A 10 -2.71 -1.41 2.90
C THR A 10 -2.60 -0.07 2.17
N TRP A 11 -3.66 0.73 2.26
CA TRP A 11 -3.72 2.10 1.76
C TRP A 11 -3.51 3.06 2.92
N ILE A 12 -2.69 4.08 2.68
CA ILE A 12 -2.39 5.15 3.62
C ILE A 12 -2.81 6.47 2.99
N PHE A 13 -3.66 7.20 3.69
CA PHE A 13 -4.12 8.53 3.31
C PHE A 13 -3.73 9.56 4.38
N LEU A 14 -3.50 10.79 3.95
CA LEU A 14 -3.59 11.95 4.82
C LEU A 14 -5.01 12.49 4.71
N GLY A 15 -5.77 12.34 5.79
CA GLY A 15 -7.15 12.79 5.89
C GLY A 15 -7.25 14.12 6.62
N THR A 16 -8.03 15.03 6.05
CA THR A 16 -8.46 16.27 6.72
C THR A 16 -9.98 16.26 6.82
N HIS A 17 -10.53 16.63 7.98
CA HIS A 17 -11.97 16.80 8.11
C HIS A 17 -12.39 18.21 7.64
N PRO A 18 -13.52 18.36 6.93
CA PRO A 18 -14.01 19.68 6.56
C PRO A 18 -14.20 20.57 7.80
N GLY A 19 -13.51 21.72 7.80
CA GLY A 19 -13.56 22.69 8.90
C GLY A 19 -12.40 22.60 9.91
N ASP A 20 -11.52 21.60 9.80
CA ASP A 20 -10.33 21.52 10.64
C ASP A 20 -9.27 22.55 10.21
N THR A 21 -8.70 23.24 11.20
CA THR A 21 -7.50 24.11 11.04
C THR A 21 -6.22 23.42 11.51
N VAL A 22 -6.33 22.14 11.88
CA VAL A 22 -5.26 21.32 12.47
C VAL A 22 -4.56 20.51 11.39
N ALA A 23 -3.34 20.03 11.70
CA ALA A 23 -2.57 19.17 10.81
C ALA A 23 -3.35 17.89 10.41
N PRO A 24 -3.19 17.42 9.16
CA PRO A 24 -3.87 16.24 8.65
C PRO A 24 -3.50 14.97 9.42
N VAL A 25 -4.44 14.02 9.50
CA VAL A 25 -4.28 12.77 10.22
C VAL A 25 -3.95 11.64 9.25
N VAL A 26 -3.04 10.74 9.63
CA VAL A 26 -2.74 9.54 8.84
C VAL A 26 -3.85 8.51 9.05
N LEU A 27 -4.57 8.18 7.99
CA LEU A 27 -5.61 7.15 7.94
C LEU A 27 -5.10 5.91 7.22
N ARG A 28 -5.43 4.73 7.74
CA ARG A 28 -4.99 3.44 7.19
C ARG A 28 -6.19 2.53 6.97
N THR A 29 -6.25 1.87 5.82
CA THR A 29 -7.26 0.83 5.53
C THR A 29 -6.68 -0.27 4.64
N SER A 30 -7.35 -1.42 4.57
CA SER A 30 -7.00 -2.52 3.68
C SER A 30 -8.05 -2.69 2.59
N ALA A 31 -7.65 -2.61 1.32
CA ALA A 31 -8.56 -2.80 0.19
C ALA A 31 -7.79 -3.22 -1.07
N ASP A 32 -8.49 -3.81 -2.03
CA ASP A 32 -7.90 -4.21 -3.31
C ASP A 32 -7.71 -3.01 -4.27
N THR A 33 -8.61 -2.01 -4.18
CA THR A 33 -8.61 -0.80 -5.00
C THR A 33 -8.60 0.47 -4.15
N GLU A 34 -8.12 1.58 -4.72
CA GLU A 34 -8.10 2.87 -4.04
C GLU A 34 -9.50 3.38 -3.75
N ASP A 35 -10.43 3.17 -4.68
CA ASP A 35 -11.82 3.63 -4.52
C ASP A 35 -12.51 2.92 -3.36
N ALA A 36 -12.28 1.61 -3.21
CA ALA A 36 -12.75 0.87 -2.05
C ALA A 36 -12.09 1.36 -0.76
N ALA A 37 -10.79 1.70 -0.82
CA ALA A 37 -10.08 2.26 0.33
C ALA A 37 -10.60 3.65 0.73
N ARG A 38 -10.93 4.51 -0.24
CA ARG A 38 -11.52 5.84 0.01
C ARG A 38 -12.95 5.75 0.54
N ALA A 39 -13.72 4.77 0.07
CA ALA A 39 -15.09 4.57 0.50
C ALA A 39 -15.23 4.26 2.01
N GLU A 40 -14.17 3.75 2.65
CA GLU A 40 -14.12 3.53 4.11
C GLU A 40 -14.11 4.82 4.94
N PHE A 41 -13.78 5.97 4.33
CA PHE A 41 -13.69 7.27 5.03
C PHE A 41 -14.63 8.31 4.39
N PRO A 42 -15.96 8.13 4.46
CA PRO A 42 -16.91 9.09 3.91
C PRO A 42 -16.82 10.43 4.65
N GLY A 43 -16.85 11.53 3.89
CA GLY A 43 -16.81 12.89 4.45
C GLY A 43 -15.42 13.42 4.79
N TRP A 44 -14.36 12.61 4.60
CA TRP A 44 -12.98 13.06 4.72
C TRP A 44 -12.44 13.56 3.38
N GLU A 45 -11.64 14.62 3.43
CA GLU A 45 -10.79 14.99 2.30
C GLU A 45 -9.51 14.16 2.38
N LEU A 46 -9.34 13.21 1.46
CA LEU A 46 -8.26 12.22 1.49
C LEU A 46 -7.20 12.53 0.43
N THR A 47 -5.98 12.76 0.89
CA THR A 47 -4.78 12.81 0.03
C THR A 47 -4.07 11.45 0.08
N PHE A 48 -3.85 10.83 -1.08
CA PHE A 48 -3.09 9.58 -1.15
C PHE A 48 -1.63 9.80 -0.71
N ALA A 49 -1.16 8.97 0.21
CA ALA A 49 0.21 9.04 0.72
C ALA A 49 1.03 7.82 0.31
N ALA A 50 0.51 6.61 0.52
CA ALA A 50 1.23 5.38 0.19
C ALA A 50 0.31 4.17 0.02
N LYS A 51 0.84 3.17 -0.69
CA LYS A 51 0.23 1.85 -0.90
C LYS A 51 1.27 0.76 -0.62
N ILE A 52 0.92 -0.21 0.23
CA ILE A 52 1.81 -1.29 0.64
C ILE A 52 1.12 -2.63 0.32
N CYS A 53 1.68 -3.49 -0.55
CA CYS A 53 1.21 -4.89 -0.64
C CYS A 53 1.69 -5.57 0.64
N THR A 54 0.79 -5.87 1.57
CA THR A 54 1.12 -6.62 2.79
C THR A 54 1.15 -8.14 2.55
N GLU A 55 0.57 -8.60 1.45
CA GLU A 55 0.58 -10.00 1.05
C GLU A 55 1.46 -10.18 -0.19
N SER A 56 2.65 -10.75 -0.01
CA SER A 56 3.52 -11.13 -1.12
C SER A 56 3.41 -12.64 -1.36
N PRO A 57 3.03 -13.09 -2.56
CA PRO A 57 2.99 -14.52 -2.89
C PRO A 57 4.39 -15.15 -2.96
N LEU A 58 5.46 -14.34 -3.00
CA LEU A 58 6.84 -14.82 -2.96
C LEU A 58 7.57 -14.08 -1.83
N MET A 59 7.85 -14.80 -0.76
CA MET A 59 8.76 -14.37 0.30
C MET A 59 9.76 -15.50 0.48
N HIS A 60 11.04 -15.21 0.23
CA HIS A 60 12.12 -16.17 0.42
C HIS A 60 13.23 -15.49 1.20
N GLY A 61 13.54 -16.04 2.37
CA GLY A 61 14.64 -15.59 3.20
C GLY A 61 15.67 -16.69 3.38
N TRP A 62 16.92 -16.30 3.53
CA TRP A 62 18.01 -17.19 3.87
C TRP A 62 18.97 -16.51 4.85
N ASN A 63 19.63 -17.33 5.65
CA ASN A 63 20.66 -16.87 6.57
C ASN A 63 22.01 -16.96 5.87
N ASP A 64 22.78 -15.88 5.93
CA ASP A 64 24.21 -15.89 5.69
C ASP A 64 24.91 -16.02 7.05
N TYR A 65 25.32 -17.24 7.39
CA TYR A 65 25.93 -17.55 8.68
C TYR A 65 27.34 -16.99 8.83
N ASP A 66 28.04 -16.72 7.72
CA ASP A 66 29.39 -16.14 7.76
C ASP A 66 29.32 -14.65 8.12
N SER A 67 28.30 -13.97 7.61
CA SER A 67 28.05 -12.55 7.87
C SER A 67 27.07 -12.27 9.02
N GLU A 68 26.60 -13.30 9.74
CA GLU A 68 25.53 -13.23 10.74
C GLU A 68 24.29 -12.43 10.28
N THR A 69 24.02 -12.44 8.97
CA THR A 69 23.03 -11.57 8.34
C THR A 69 21.89 -12.38 7.75
N ILE A 70 20.66 -11.90 7.95
CA ILE A 70 19.47 -12.50 7.36
C ILE A 70 19.03 -11.68 6.16
N TRP A 71 19.00 -12.30 4.99
CA TRP A 71 18.49 -11.70 3.77
C TRP A 71 17.08 -12.17 3.50
N THR A 72 16.22 -11.26 3.01
CA THR A 72 14.86 -11.60 2.58
C THR A 72 14.57 -10.93 1.25
N ILE A 73 14.21 -11.72 0.24
CA ILE A 73 13.63 -11.23 -1.01
C ILE A 73 12.12 -11.36 -0.92
N ILE A 74 11.45 -10.24 -1.14
CA ILE A 74 10.00 -10.16 -1.21
C ILE A 74 9.63 -9.80 -2.64
N GLY A 75 9.00 -10.74 -3.35
CA GLY A 75 8.57 -10.58 -4.74
C GLY A 75 7.05 -10.60 -4.87
N SER A 76 6.46 -9.48 -5.24
CA SER A 76 5.05 -9.44 -5.60
C SER A 76 4.86 -9.58 -7.10
N LYS A 77 3.77 -10.23 -7.55
CA LYS A 77 3.30 -10.02 -8.92
C LYS A 77 2.97 -8.54 -9.08
N ALA A 78 3.37 -7.92 -10.17
CA ALA A 78 2.83 -6.62 -10.55
C ALA A 78 1.33 -6.81 -10.78
N CYS A 79 0.51 -6.37 -9.83
CA CYS A 79 -0.91 -6.16 -10.10
C CYS A 79 -0.95 -5.10 -11.20
N PRO A 80 -1.65 -5.33 -12.33
CA PRO A 80 -1.77 -4.33 -13.38
C PRO A 80 -2.36 -3.07 -12.76
N LEU A 81 -1.52 -2.06 -12.60
CA LEU A 81 -1.93 -0.78 -12.09
C LEU A 81 -2.78 -0.10 -13.18
N PRO A 82 -3.86 0.60 -12.82
CA PRO A 82 -4.47 1.54 -13.76
C PRO A 82 -3.39 2.53 -14.22
N ALA A 83 -3.42 2.94 -15.49
CA ALA A 83 -2.40 3.78 -16.11
C ALA A 83 -2.14 5.12 -15.37
N SER A 84 -3.04 5.53 -14.48
CA SER A 84 -2.89 6.67 -13.57
C SER A 84 -1.76 6.52 -12.54
N PHE A 85 -1.26 5.31 -12.28
CA PHE A 85 -0.18 5.09 -11.31
C PHE A 85 1.20 5.50 -11.84
N CYS A 86 1.37 5.55 -13.16
CA CYS A 86 2.57 6.15 -13.76
C CYS A 86 2.48 7.68 -13.78
N GLN A 87 1.92 8.31 -12.75
CA GLN A 87 2.11 9.75 -12.56
C GLN A 87 3.55 9.95 -12.08
N GLU A 88 4.40 10.07 -13.10
CA GLU A 88 5.60 10.89 -13.15
C GLU A 88 5.64 11.86 -11.97
N VAL A 89 6.55 11.60 -11.04
CA VAL A 89 7.11 12.65 -10.18
C VAL A 89 7.71 13.68 -11.13
N ARG A 90 6.89 14.64 -11.56
CA ARG A 90 7.39 15.81 -12.26
C ARG A 90 8.20 16.63 -11.25
N PRO A 91 9.42 17.05 -11.60
CA PRO A 91 10.19 17.99 -10.79
C PRO A 91 9.51 19.35 -10.67
#